data_AF-A0A498S8G4-F1
#
_entry.id   AF-A0A498S8G4-F1
#
_cell.length_a   1.000
_cell.length_b   1.000
_cell.length_c   1.000
_cell.angle_alpha   90.00
_cell.angle_beta   90.00
_cell.angle_gamma   90.00
#
_symmetry.space_group_name_H-M   'P 1'
#
loop_
_entity.id
_entity.type
_entity.pdbx_description
1 polymer ?
#
loop_
_entity_poly.entity_id
_entity_poly.type
_entity_poly.pdbx_seq_one_letter_code
_entity_poly.pdbx_strand_id
1 'polypeptide(L)'
;MNGNRSNQISRKNASEINILSVTSDIQHGQGSQDAIKLCAKNGALMRRVKRGKIGQAKSVFFVNGNRQFQYHTLGYSKIISPRQKTVEVDQLVEVCIGFGTDQLQKASERISFRRIAPEEYCISVIVRQYGKNKRRMIDFIAANSRDKEVFADALRCIIGEKETKLMEFNEKQWIIDKFYATDVKSNSSRKDGTLSANDLKNFLIYKQKFKGIDNNIATSIINEIIIKLGTYRIEKPANLLGPFDFRYLLRSRWGNILKCGHENIFQELDQPLSHYYINSSHNIYLVGTQINGEAIIEGYINAIRKGARLLESWIYLVDVLDGAHGEPCIRHRGTLITSRYLKDALTVIKNYAFRYTPYPLILTIENYCSLEQQQIMARNFVEVLDNNIYLTPKNESLIRLPSPNQLKYKYLLRGKIGSVISKRYVNSKYDKDDKVAETELLVHPELSRLISIIHVKSSNNLRDDKHSANCSISISETKIRKLMEISETFTVYTSKHFVKSYPKGLRQNSSNFCPIQSWIFGIQSVSLNMQTNGKELDLNSGLFRINGNCGYVLKPPILIRGL
;
A
#
# COMPACT_ATOMS: atom_id res chain seq x y z
N MET A 1 57.56 -3.41 41.72
CA MET A 1 57.67 -1.99 41.34
C MET A 1 58.10 -1.89 39.88
N ASN A 2 57.62 -0.86 39.19
CA ASN A 2 57.80 -0.55 37.77
C ASN A 2 59.21 -0.80 37.19
N GLY A 3 59.27 -1.08 35.88
CA GLY A 3 60.48 -0.82 35.09
C GLY A 3 60.51 -1.43 33.67
N ASN A 4 60.15 -0.61 32.67
CA ASN A 4 60.67 -0.53 31.29
C ASN A 4 61.06 -1.80 30.51
N ARG A 5 60.48 -1.93 29.29
CA ARG A 5 61.25 -2.13 28.05
C ARG A 5 60.46 -1.69 26.81
N SER A 6 60.83 -0.52 26.32
CA SER A 6 60.64 -0.03 24.96
C SER A 6 61.50 -0.81 23.95
N ASN A 7 61.10 -0.72 22.67
CA ASN A 7 61.85 -1.06 21.45
C ASN A 7 61.97 -2.54 21.03
N GLN A 8 60.95 -3.05 20.33
CA GLN A 8 61.11 -3.93 19.15
C GLN A 8 59.76 -4.17 18.45
N ILE A 9 59.16 -3.12 17.88
CA ILE A 9 58.07 -3.28 16.89
C ILE A 9 58.36 -2.34 15.73
N SER A 10 59.40 -2.67 14.96
CA SER A 10 59.56 -2.14 13.61
C SER A 10 59.78 -3.33 12.66
N ARG A 11 59.11 -3.29 11.50
CA ARG A 11 59.30 -4.17 10.33
C ARG A 11 58.66 -5.58 10.34
N LYS A 12 57.34 -5.70 10.59
CA LYS A 12 56.62 -6.94 10.22
C LYS A 12 55.20 -6.80 9.66
N ASN A 13 54.78 -5.62 9.18
CA ASN A 13 53.48 -5.44 8.52
C ASN A 13 53.59 -4.71 7.17
N ALA A 14 54.60 -5.04 6.36
CA ALA A 14 54.79 -4.48 5.02
C ALA A 14 55.08 -5.56 3.97
N SER A 15 54.47 -6.73 4.09
CA SER A 15 54.65 -7.83 3.12
C SER A 15 53.36 -8.63 2.98
N GLU A 16 52.56 -8.25 1.99
CA GLU A 16 51.74 -9.11 1.11
C GLU A 16 50.68 -8.24 0.39
N ILE A 17 51.16 -7.37 -0.51
CA ILE A 17 50.36 -6.83 -1.61
C ILE A 17 51.22 -6.99 -2.86
N ASN A 18 51.20 -8.18 -3.43
CA ASN A 18 51.48 -8.37 -4.86
C ASN A 18 50.18 -8.90 -5.46
N ILE A 19 49.35 -7.95 -5.90
CA ILE A 19 48.03 -8.18 -6.44
C ILE A 19 48.07 -7.70 -7.89
N LEU A 20 48.06 -8.63 -8.85
CA LEU A 20 48.04 -8.31 -10.27
C LEU A 20 46.74 -7.55 -10.62
N SER A 21 46.89 -6.30 -11.05
CA SER A 21 45.83 -5.38 -11.44
C SER A 21 45.45 -5.55 -12.92
N VAL A 22 44.34 -4.95 -13.34
CA VAL A 22 43.90 -4.91 -14.75
C VAL A 22 44.89 -4.13 -15.64
N THR A 23 45.83 -3.43 -15.01
CA THR A 23 46.63 -2.35 -15.62
C THR A 23 48.06 -2.73 -15.96
N SER A 24 48.42 -4.02 -16.03
CA SER A 24 49.78 -4.39 -16.46
C SER A 24 50.09 -4.04 -17.92
N ASP A 25 49.08 -3.71 -18.76
CA ASP A 25 49.24 -3.56 -20.22
C ASP A 25 48.72 -2.25 -20.86
N ILE A 26 48.51 -1.13 -20.15
CA ILE A 26 47.86 0.06 -20.77
C ILE A 26 48.53 1.42 -20.53
N GLN A 27 48.95 2.07 -21.63
CA GLN A 27 49.35 3.48 -21.71
C GLN A 27 48.12 4.43 -21.63
N HIS A 28 48.32 5.63 -21.07
CA HIS A 28 47.27 6.63 -20.85
C HIS A 28 46.49 7.01 -22.14
N GLY A 29 45.15 7.01 -22.11
CA GLY A 29 44.31 7.68 -23.12
C GLY A 29 43.39 6.84 -24.02
N GLN A 30 43.03 5.60 -23.67
CA GLN A 30 42.13 4.77 -24.49
C GLN A 30 40.64 4.97 -24.14
N GLY A 31 39.76 4.94 -25.15
CA GLY A 31 38.35 5.37 -25.07
C GLY A 31 37.40 4.39 -24.36
N SER A 32 36.14 4.80 -24.15
CA SER A 32 35.15 4.07 -23.34
C SER A 32 34.83 2.63 -23.81
N GLN A 33 34.98 2.33 -25.11
CA GLN A 33 34.83 0.96 -25.64
C GLN A 33 36.01 0.03 -25.31
N ASP A 34 37.20 0.59 -25.11
CA ASP A 34 38.38 -0.19 -24.73
C ASP A 34 38.30 -0.59 -23.25
N ALA A 35 37.67 0.24 -22.40
CA ALA A 35 37.38 -0.09 -21.01
C ALA A 35 36.46 -1.33 -20.88
N ILE A 36 35.43 -1.43 -21.73
CA ILE A 36 34.54 -2.60 -21.75
C ILE A 36 35.30 -3.86 -22.16
N LYS A 37 36.08 -3.80 -23.25
CA LYS A 37 36.90 -4.93 -23.74
C LYS A 37 37.91 -5.37 -22.68
N LEU A 38 38.52 -4.42 -21.98
CA LEU A 38 39.50 -4.71 -20.94
C LEU A 38 38.86 -5.38 -19.72
N CYS A 39 37.73 -4.86 -19.24
CA CYS A 39 37.01 -5.49 -18.13
C CYS A 39 36.42 -6.87 -18.51
N ALA A 40 36.10 -7.11 -19.78
CA ALA A 40 35.68 -8.42 -20.27
C ALA A 40 36.84 -9.43 -20.34
N LYS A 41 38.05 -8.99 -20.74
CA LYS A 41 39.24 -9.83 -20.90
C LYS A 41 39.93 -10.14 -19.56
N ASN A 42 40.17 -9.11 -18.76
CA ASN A 42 41.03 -9.20 -17.58
C ASN A 42 40.22 -9.24 -16.26
N GLY A 43 38.97 -8.76 -16.28
CA GLY A 43 38.14 -8.59 -15.08
C GLY A 43 38.67 -7.49 -14.17
N ALA A 44 37.78 -6.80 -13.44
CA ALA A 44 38.17 -5.80 -12.46
C ALA A 44 38.29 -6.41 -11.06
N LEU A 45 39.46 -6.32 -10.43
CA LEU A 45 39.65 -6.89 -9.10
C LEU A 45 39.00 -6.01 -8.02
N MET A 46 38.01 -6.57 -7.32
CA MET A 46 37.19 -5.82 -6.39
C MET A 46 36.88 -6.59 -5.10
N ARG A 47 36.61 -5.84 -4.01
CA ARG A 47 36.14 -6.37 -2.73
C ARG A 47 34.69 -5.96 -2.52
N ARG A 48 33.79 -6.94 -2.35
CA ARG A 48 32.36 -6.67 -2.10
C ARG A 48 32.13 -6.09 -0.70
N VAL A 49 31.32 -5.03 -0.59
CA VAL A 49 30.95 -4.41 0.70
C VAL A 49 29.46 -4.52 1.02
N LYS A 50 29.05 -5.33 2.00
CA LYS A 50 27.63 -5.44 2.37
C LYS A 50 27.44 -5.14 3.84
N ARG A 51 26.57 -4.16 4.16
CA ARG A 51 26.30 -3.71 5.54
C ARG A 51 27.60 -3.35 6.30
N GLY A 52 28.52 -2.66 5.62
CA GLY A 52 29.82 -2.24 6.18
C GLY A 52 30.86 -3.34 6.38
N LYS A 53 30.59 -4.59 5.96
CA LYS A 53 31.58 -5.69 5.97
C LYS A 53 32.25 -5.82 4.62
N ILE A 54 33.58 -5.93 4.61
CA ILE A 54 34.41 -6.03 3.40
C ILE A 54 34.79 -7.49 3.14
N GLY A 55 34.55 -7.95 1.91
CA GLY A 55 34.89 -9.31 1.46
C GLY A 55 36.34 -9.47 1.00
N GLN A 56 36.65 -10.68 0.54
CA GLN A 56 37.89 -10.99 -0.17
C GLN A 56 37.91 -10.32 -1.54
N ALA A 57 39.11 -10.04 -2.06
CA ALA A 57 39.30 -9.54 -3.41
C ALA A 57 38.98 -10.67 -4.42
N LYS A 58 38.08 -10.38 -5.36
CA LYS A 58 37.67 -11.27 -6.44
C LYS A 58 37.45 -10.46 -7.71
N SER A 59 37.80 -11.02 -8.85
CA SER A 59 37.57 -10.36 -10.14
C SER A 59 36.08 -10.30 -10.47
N VAL A 60 35.67 -9.16 -11.02
CA VAL A 60 34.35 -8.87 -11.54
C VAL A 60 34.47 -8.80 -13.06
N PHE A 61 33.75 -9.66 -13.76
CA PHE A 61 33.88 -9.81 -15.22
C PHE A 61 32.63 -9.35 -15.93
N PHE A 62 32.80 -8.75 -17.11
CA PHE A 62 31.74 -8.75 -18.12
C PHE A 62 31.82 -10.04 -18.92
N VAL A 63 30.69 -10.71 -19.09
CA VAL A 63 30.60 -12.01 -19.76
C VAL A 63 29.45 -12.01 -20.76
N ASN A 64 29.36 -13.06 -21.58
CA ASN A 64 28.29 -13.26 -22.56
C ASN A 64 28.17 -12.06 -23.52
N GLY A 65 29.28 -11.67 -24.15
CA GLY A 65 29.32 -10.51 -25.05
C GLY A 65 28.94 -9.19 -24.37
N ASN A 66 29.39 -8.99 -23.12
CA ASN A 66 29.10 -7.83 -22.27
C ASN A 66 27.62 -7.66 -21.87
N ARG A 67 26.78 -8.68 -22.04
CA ARG A 67 25.36 -8.62 -21.65
C ARG A 67 25.14 -8.87 -20.16
N GLN A 68 26.15 -9.38 -19.48
CA GLN A 68 26.09 -9.73 -18.07
C GLN A 68 27.37 -9.30 -17.36
N PHE A 69 27.26 -8.88 -16.10
CA PHE A 69 28.44 -8.79 -15.23
C PHE A 69 28.31 -9.75 -14.05
N GLN A 70 29.42 -10.42 -13.73
CA GLN A 70 29.51 -11.45 -12.70
C GLN A 70 30.36 -10.99 -11.53
N TYR A 71 29.86 -11.18 -10.32
CA TYR A 71 30.55 -10.83 -9.08
C TYR A 71 30.36 -11.89 -8.01
N HIS A 72 31.24 -11.90 -7.02
CA HIS A 72 31.17 -12.82 -5.89
C HIS A 72 30.46 -12.19 -4.68
N THR A 73 29.63 -12.97 -4.00
CA THR A 73 28.98 -12.57 -2.75
C THR A 73 29.93 -12.59 -1.56
N LEU A 74 29.57 -11.91 -0.46
CA LEU A 74 30.25 -12.12 0.82
C LEU A 74 29.95 -13.52 1.35
N GLY A 75 31.00 -14.33 1.57
CA GLY A 75 30.90 -15.57 2.32
C GLY A 75 30.41 -15.30 3.75
N TYR A 76 29.52 -16.13 4.28
CA TYR A 76 28.89 -15.90 5.59
C TYR A 76 29.79 -16.33 6.78
N SER A 77 30.88 -17.06 6.52
CA SER A 77 31.92 -17.45 7.51
C SER A 77 33.21 -17.89 6.78
N LYS A 78 34.29 -18.22 7.52
CA LYS A 78 35.52 -18.85 6.96
C LYS A 78 35.26 -20.22 6.30
N ILE A 79 34.08 -20.80 6.50
CA ILE A 79 33.70 -22.16 6.06
C ILE A 79 32.78 -22.13 4.82
N ILE A 80 32.06 -21.03 4.58
CA ILE A 80 31.13 -20.90 3.44
C ILE A 80 31.73 -20.01 2.36
N SER A 81 32.17 -20.64 1.27
CA SER A 81 32.79 -19.97 0.12
C SER A 81 31.86 -18.94 -0.55
N PRO A 82 32.40 -17.79 -1.02
CA PRO A 82 31.68 -16.83 -1.84
C PRO A 82 30.95 -17.48 -3.02
N ARG A 83 29.64 -17.26 -3.16
CA ARG A 83 28.90 -17.68 -4.36
C ARG A 83 28.98 -16.62 -5.45
N GLN A 84 29.21 -17.04 -6.69
CA GLN A 84 29.14 -16.21 -7.88
C GLN A 84 27.69 -15.81 -8.17
N LYS A 85 27.48 -14.57 -8.59
CA LYS A 85 26.19 -14.01 -8.99
C LYS A 85 26.35 -13.25 -10.29
N THR A 86 25.32 -13.30 -11.10
CA THR A 86 25.23 -12.60 -12.38
C THR A 86 24.19 -11.49 -12.29
N VAL A 87 24.47 -10.37 -12.95
CA VAL A 87 23.52 -9.28 -13.18
C VAL A 87 23.41 -9.06 -14.68
N GLU A 88 22.19 -9.05 -15.18
CA GLU A 88 21.91 -8.68 -16.56
C GLU A 88 22.11 -7.17 -16.73
N VAL A 89 22.77 -6.75 -17.80
CA VAL A 89 22.97 -5.34 -18.13
C VAL A 89 21.65 -4.58 -18.22
N ASP A 90 20.57 -5.22 -18.67
CA ASP A 90 19.23 -4.61 -18.71
C ASP A 90 18.72 -4.17 -17.33
N GLN A 91 19.26 -4.74 -16.25
CA GLN A 91 18.93 -4.35 -14.87
C GLN A 91 19.74 -3.14 -14.39
N LEU A 92 20.84 -2.77 -15.05
CA LEU A 92 21.66 -1.62 -14.67
C LEU A 92 20.82 -0.34 -14.77
N VAL A 93 20.92 0.47 -13.72
CA VAL A 93 20.26 1.77 -13.62
C VAL A 93 21.31 2.87 -13.58
N GLU A 94 22.30 2.75 -12.70
CA GLU A 94 23.23 3.83 -12.42
C GLU A 94 24.51 3.29 -11.77
N VAL A 95 25.60 4.05 -11.89
CA VAL A 95 26.87 3.83 -11.21
C VAL A 95 27.25 5.06 -10.40
N CYS A 96 27.43 4.90 -9.10
CA CYS A 96 27.87 5.96 -8.20
C CYS A 96 29.32 5.68 -7.77
N ILE A 97 30.18 6.70 -7.80
CA ILE A 97 31.56 6.62 -7.29
C ILE A 97 31.61 7.14 -5.86
N GLY A 98 32.59 6.70 -5.07
CA GLY A 98 32.82 7.20 -3.71
C GLY A 98 31.77 6.70 -2.72
N PHE A 99 31.42 7.55 -1.76
CA PHE A 99 30.38 7.25 -0.77
C PHE A 99 28.98 7.69 -1.22
N GLY A 100 28.72 7.78 -2.53
CA GLY A 100 27.47 8.25 -3.11
C GLY A 100 26.21 7.40 -2.87
N THR A 101 26.24 6.43 -1.95
CA THR A 101 25.06 5.64 -1.56
C THR A 101 24.92 5.57 -0.04
N ASP A 102 23.69 5.55 0.47
CA ASP A 102 23.39 5.49 1.91
C ASP A 102 24.13 4.37 2.65
N GLN A 103 24.38 3.23 1.98
CA GLN A 103 25.06 2.09 2.60
C GLN A 103 26.56 2.33 2.77
N LEU A 104 27.23 2.90 1.77
CA LEU A 104 28.64 3.24 1.87
C LEU A 104 28.86 4.46 2.74
N GLN A 105 27.98 5.47 2.66
CA GLN A 105 28.04 6.63 3.53
C GLN A 105 27.97 6.23 5.02
N LYS A 106 27.00 5.39 5.40
CA LYS A 106 26.90 4.84 6.77
C LYS A 106 28.10 3.98 7.17
N ALA A 107 28.70 3.24 6.24
CA ALA A 107 29.90 2.46 6.53
C ALA A 107 31.13 3.37 6.75
N SER A 108 31.21 4.47 5.99
CA SER A 108 32.31 5.44 6.02
C SER A 108 32.40 6.21 7.35
N GLU A 109 31.32 6.32 8.10
CA GLU A 109 31.32 6.95 9.44
C GLU A 109 32.40 6.35 10.35
N ARG A 110 32.70 5.04 10.18
CA ARG A 110 33.76 4.34 10.91
C ARG A 110 35.13 4.65 10.32
N ILE A 111 36.01 5.26 11.13
CA ILE A 111 37.40 5.55 10.75
C ILE A 111 38.14 4.27 10.31
N SER A 112 37.91 3.15 11.00
CA SER A 112 38.51 1.85 10.64
C SER A 112 38.09 1.35 9.26
N PHE A 113 36.89 1.70 8.80
CA PHE A 113 36.41 1.38 7.46
C PHE A 113 37.09 2.28 6.42
N ARG A 114 37.14 3.60 6.62
CA ARG A 114 37.80 4.57 5.72
C ARG A 114 39.28 4.27 5.48
N ARG A 115 39.99 3.73 6.48
CA ARG A 115 41.39 3.30 6.32
C ARG A 115 41.58 2.13 5.35
N ILE A 116 40.57 1.28 5.20
CA ILE A 116 40.61 0.07 4.35
C ILE A 116 39.88 0.32 3.01
N ALA A 117 38.95 1.26 3.00
CA ALA A 117 38.11 1.63 1.87
C ALA A 117 38.15 3.15 1.66
N PRO A 118 39.25 3.71 1.12
CA PRO A 118 39.29 5.10 0.69
C PRO A 118 38.17 5.40 -0.29
N GLU A 119 37.62 6.62 -0.22
CA GLU A 119 36.52 7.05 -1.07
C GLU A 119 36.86 6.90 -2.55
N GLU A 120 38.08 7.28 -2.92
CA GLU A 120 38.65 7.19 -4.26
C GLU A 120 38.67 5.78 -4.87
N TYR A 121 38.47 4.72 -4.07
CA TYR A 121 38.42 3.32 -4.54
C TYR A 121 37.01 2.72 -4.50
N CYS A 122 36.04 3.44 -3.95
CA CYS A 122 34.69 2.95 -3.75
C CYS A 122 33.81 3.16 -4.99
N ILE A 123 32.99 2.15 -5.31
CA ILE A 123 32.01 2.21 -6.41
C ILE A 123 30.75 1.44 -6.03
N SER A 124 29.58 1.96 -6.39
CA SER A 124 28.29 1.33 -6.19
C SER A 124 27.54 1.15 -7.51
N VAL A 125 27.09 -0.06 -7.79
CA VAL A 125 26.27 -0.38 -8.96
C VAL A 125 24.81 -0.52 -8.53
N ILE A 126 23.94 0.32 -9.09
CA ILE A 126 22.50 0.32 -8.81
C ILE A 126 21.78 -0.52 -9.86
N VAL A 127 21.03 -1.52 -9.39
CA VAL A 127 20.30 -2.47 -10.25
C VAL A 127 18.81 -2.52 -9.92
N ARG A 128 17.96 -2.67 -10.93
CA ARG A 128 16.51 -2.90 -10.78
C ARG A 128 16.25 -4.37 -10.50
N GLN A 129 15.41 -4.66 -9.50
CA GLN A 129 15.04 -6.04 -9.17
C GLN A 129 13.82 -6.49 -10.00
N TYR A 130 13.90 -7.64 -10.69
CA TYR A 130 12.76 -8.20 -11.43
C TYR A 130 11.51 -8.35 -10.53
N GLY A 131 10.37 -7.93 -11.06
CA GLY A 131 9.05 -8.05 -10.41
C GLY A 131 8.78 -7.11 -9.24
N LYS A 132 9.71 -6.17 -8.92
CA LYS A 132 9.52 -5.16 -7.87
C LYS A 132 10.07 -3.81 -8.36
N ASN A 133 9.32 -2.72 -8.19
CA ASN A 133 9.84 -1.34 -8.37
C ASN A 133 10.83 -0.96 -7.26
N LYS A 134 11.77 -1.85 -6.92
CA LYS A 134 12.78 -1.68 -5.89
C LYS A 134 14.16 -1.73 -6.52
N ARG A 135 15.00 -0.76 -6.14
CA ARG A 135 16.42 -0.69 -6.53
C ARG A 135 17.26 -1.45 -5.49
N ARG A 136 18.32 -2.09 -5.95
CA ARG A 136 19.31 -2.76 -5.10
C ARG A 136 20.68 -2.19 -5.41
N MET A 137 21.44 -1.90 -4.35
CA MET A 137 22.83 -1.42 -4.45
C MET A 137 23.81 -2.59 -4.32
N ILE A 138 24.85 -2.57 -5.15
CA ILE A 138 25.96 -3.53 -5.13
C ILE A 138 27.26 -2.74 -5.04
N ASP A 139 27.81 -2.68 -3.83
CA ASP A 139 28.95 -1.84 -3.46
C ASP A 139 30.28 -2.61 -3.49
N PHE A 140 31.32 -1.97 -4.02
CA PHE A 140 32.64 -2.55 -4.19
C PHE A 140 33.73 -1.55 -3.78
N ILE A 141 34.89 -2.10 -3.44
CA ILE A 141 36.15 -1.37 -3.30
C ILE A 141 37.11 -1.96 -4.34
N ALA A 142 37.57 -1.15 -5.27
CA ALA A 142 38.57 -1.55 -6.25
C ALA A 142 39.96 -1.69 -5.61
N ALA A 143 40.87 -2.37 -6.28
CA ALA A 143 42.26 -2.47 -5.84
C ALA A 143 43.00 -1.13 -5.87
N ASN A 144 42.64 -0.25 -6.82
CA ASN A 144 43.19 1.09 -6.99
C ASN A 144 42.18 2.00 -7.72
N SER A 145 42.44 3.31 -7.74
CA SER A 145 41.53 4.30 -8.35
C SER A 145 41.35 4.07 -9.85
N ARG A 146 42.39 3.58 -10.55
CA ARG A 146 42.35 3.33 -11.99
C ARG A 146 41.42 2.17 -12.37
N ASP A 147 41.49 1.05 -11.66
CA ASP A 147 40.60 -0.11 -11.84
C ASP A 147 39.13 0.25 -11.59
N LYS A 148 38.90 1.14 -10.62
CA LYS A 148 37.56 1.70 -10.36
C LYS A 148 37.07 2.55 -11.52
N GLU A 149 37.88 3.47 -12.04
CA GLU A 149 37.47 4.34 -13.17
C GLU A 149 37.18 3.51 -14.42
N VAL A 150 38.08 2.59 -14.79
CA VAL A 150 37.88 1.73 -15.97
C VAL A 150 36.57 0.95 -15.86
N PHE A 151 36.27 0.38 -14.68
CA PHE A 151 35.03 -0.37 -14.48
C PHE A 151 33.79 0.55 -14.44
N ALA A 152 33.90 1.75 -13.85
CA ALA A 152 32.83 2.73 -13.82
C ALA A 152 32.49 3.21 -15.24
N ASP A 153 33.49 3.51 -16.05
CA ASP A 153 33.33 3.98 -17.43
C ASP A 153 32.77 2.89 -18.34
N ALA A 154 33.20 1.64 -18.16
CA ALA A 154 32.61 0.49 -18.85
C ALA A 154 31.10 0.35 -18.54
N LEU A 155 30.72 0.43 -17.27
CA LEU A 155 29.30 0.36 -16.88
C LEU A 155 28.49 1.58 -17.36
N ARG A 156 29.05 2.79 -17.30
CA ARG A 156 28.39 4.01 -17.79
C ARG A 156 28.17 3.97 -19.29
N CYS A 157 29.16 3.50 -20.06
CA CYS A 157 29.04 3.33 -21.50
C CYS A 157 27.92 2.35 -21.86
N ILE A 158 27.86 1.21 -21.15
CA ILE A 158 26.79 0.23 -21.30
C ILE A 158 25.39 0.81 -20.96
N ILE A 159 25.29 1.61 -19.89
CA ILE A 159 24.03 2.29 -19.52
C ILE A 159 23.64 3.30 -20.61
N GLY A 160 24.60 4.09 -21.11
CA GLY A 160 24.39 5.04 -22.19
C GLY A 160 23.91 4.38 -23.48
N GLU A 161 24.54 3.28 -23.92
CA GLU A 161 24.08 2.52 -25.10
C GLU A 161 22.63 2.02 -24.94
N LYS A 162 22.26 1.59 -23.73
CA LYS A 162 20.89 1.17 -23.42
C LYS A 162 19.91 2.36 -23.45
N GLU A 163 20.30 3.50 -22.91
CA GLU A 163 19.49 4.72 -22.92
C GLU A 163 19.31 5.27 -24.34
N THR A 164 20.34 5.23 -25.19
CA THR A 164 20.23 5.59 -26.61
C THR A 164 19.28 4.67 -27.37
N LYS A 165 19.35 3.34 -27.15
CA LYS A 165 18.37 2.38 -27.73
C LYS A 165 16.94 2.64 -27.26
N LEU A 166 16.75 3.13 -26.03
CA LEU A 166 15.44 3.54 -25.52
C LEU A 166 14.97 4.88 -26.11
N MET A 167 15.88 5.81 -26.39
CA MET A 167 15.60 7.08 -27.07
C MET A 167 15.20 6.89 -28.54
N GLU A 168 15.74 5.86 -29.21
CA GLU A 168 15.37 5.46 -30.58
C GLU A 168 14.11 4.57 -30.64
N PHE A 169 13.49 4.21 -29.51
CA PHE A 169 12.30 3.36 -29.50
C PHE A 169 11.08 4.09 -30.09
N ASN A 170 10.77 3.78 -31.34
CA ASN A 170 9.55 4.25 -31.99
C ASN A 170 8.33 3.42 -31.54
N GLU A 171 7.71 3.81 -30.43
CA GLU A 171 6.50 3.17 -29.89
C GLU A 171 5.39 3.07 -30.95
N LYS A 172 5.25 4.09 -31.81
CA LYS A 172 4.20 4.10 -32.85
C LYS A 172 4.43 2.98 -33.85
N GLN A 173 5.65 2.83 -34.37
CA GLN A 173 5.97 1.76 -35.30
C GLN A 173 5.84 0.38 -34.65
N TRP A 174 6.30 0.25 -33.40
CA TRP A 174 6.17 -1.00 -32.65
C TRP A 174 4.70 -1.43 -32.47
N ILE A 175 3.78 -0.50 -32.17
CA ILE A 175 2.35 -0.80 -32.07
C ILE A 175 1.79 -1.26 -33.41
N ILE A 176 2.14 -0.59 -34.50
CA ILE A 176 1.72 -0.93 -35.85
C ILE A 176 2.18 -2.36 -36.18
N ASP A 177 3.46 -2.66 -36.03
CA ASP A 177 4.04 -3.98 -36.35
C ASP A 177 3.40 -5.10 -35.53
N LYS A 178 3.16 -4.87 -34.23
CA LYS A 178 2.49 -5.85 -33.36
C LYS A 178 1.04 -6.06 -33.72
N PHE A 179 0.34 -4.99 -34.11
CA PHE A 179 -1.05 -5.10 -34.55
C PHE A 179 -1.14 -5.89 -35.85
N TYR A 180 -0.34 -5.55 -36.87
CA TYR A 180 -0.27 -6.28 -38.15
C TYR A 180 0.08 -7.76 -37.93
N ALA A 181 1.10 -8.06 -37.13
CA ALA A 181 1.48 -9.44 -36.83
C ALA A 181 0.38 -10.25 -36.13
N THR A 182 -0.48 -9.57 -35.36
CA THR A 182 -1.64 -10.19 -34.70
C THR A 182 -2.80 -10.35 -35.68
N ASP A 183 -3.06 -9.33 -36.50
CA ASP A 183 -4.11 -9.30 -37.51
C ASP A 183 -3.95 -10.45 -38.51
N VAL A 184 -2.75 -10.63 -39.07
CA VAL A 184 -2.40 -11.71 -40.01
C VAL A 184 -2.63 -13.10 -39.41
N LYS A 185 -2.40 -13.27 -38.11
CA LYS A 185 -2.57 -14.55 -37.39
C LYS A 185 -4.00 -14.78 -36.91
N SER A 186 -4.85 -13.76 -36.94
CA SER A 186 -6.22 -13.82 -36.48
C SER A 186 -7.18 -14.18 -37.63
N ASN A 187 -8.43 -14.51 -37.28
CA ASN A 187 -9.51 -14.69 -38.26
C ASN A 187 -10.11 -13.35 -38.73
N SER A 188 -9.32 -12.28 -38.76
CA SER A 188 -9.80 -11.00 -39.31
C SER A 188 -10.07 -11.15 -40.80
N SER A 189 -11.10 -10.45 -41.26
CA SER A 189 -11.53 -10.54 -42.65
C SER A 189 -10.55 -9.91 -43.66
N ARG A 190 -9.77 -8.91 -43.24
CA ARG A 190 -8.99 -8.05 -44.16
C ARG A 190 -7.49 -8.30 -44.16
N LYS A 191 -6.88 -8.63 -43.01
CA LYS A 191 -5.42 -8.83 -42.84
C LYS A 191 -4.55 -7.67 -43.34
N ASP A 192 -5.09 -6.46 -43.40
CA ASP A 192 -4.44 -5.24 -43.89
C ASP A 192 -4.10 -4.26 -42.75
N GLY A 193 -4.15 -4.71 -41.50
CA GLY A 193 -3.92 -3.90 -40.32
C GLY A 193 -5.13 -3.05 -39.92
N THR A 194 -6.31 -3.35 -40.45
CA THR A 194 -7.59 -2.73 -40.08
C THR A 194 -8.66 -3.76 -39.75
N LEU A 195 -9.57 -3.40 -38.85
CA LEU A 195 -10.71 -4.24 -38.46
C LEU A 195 -12.01 -3.62 -38.95
N SER A 196 -12.86 -4.44 -39.56
CA SER A 196 -14.24 -4.06 -39.91
C SER A 196 -15.15 -4.06 -38.67
N ALA A 197 -16.36 -3.51 -38.83
CA ALA A 197 -17.40 -3.62 -37.80
C ALA A 197 -17.71 -5.09 -37.43
N ASN A 198 -17.69 -6.00 -38.40
CA ASN A 198 -17.91 -7.42 -38.14
C ASN A 198 -16.76 -8.05 -37.35
N ASP A 199 -15.52 -7.67 -37.66
CA ASP A 199 -14.34 -8.13 -36.91
C ASP A 199 -14.37 -7.60 -35.47
N LEU A 200 -14.72 -6.33 -35.28
CA LEU A 200 -14.88 -5.73 -33.95
C LEU A 200 -16.01 -6.40 -33.16
N LYS A 201 -17.17 -6.63 -33.77
CA LYS A 201 -18.29 -7.37 -33.15
C LYS A 201 -17.81 -8.73 -32.66
N ASN A 202 -17.15 -9.50 -33.53
CA ASN A 202 -16.64 -10.83 -33.19
C ASN A 202 -15.61 -10.77 -32.06
N PHE A 203 -14.72 -9.78 -32.06
CA PHE A 203 -13.80 -9.56 -30.95
C PHE A 203 -14.54 -9.28 -29.64
N LEU A 204 -15.52 -8.37 -29.64
CA LEU A 204 -16.26 -8.00 -28.45
C LEU A 204 -17.08 -9.17 -27.89
N ILE A 205 -17.71 -9.98 -28.75
CA ILE A 205 -18.50 -11.15 -28.33
C ILE A 205 -17.61 -12.31 -27.90
N TYR A 206 -16.68 -12.74 -28.75
CA TYR A 206 -15.98 -14.01 -28.53
C TYR A 206 -14.76 -13.88 -27.64
N LYS A 207 -14.04 -12.74 -27.71
CA LYS A 207 -12.84 -12.49 -26.89
C LYS A 207 -13.16 -11.71 -25.62
N GLN A 208 -13.91 -10.60 -25.73
CA GLN A 208 -14.26 -9.76 -24.57
C GLN A 208 -15.54 -10.19 -23.83
N LYS A 209 -16.30 -11.15 -24.38
CA LYS A 209 -17.52 -11.73 -23.77
C LYS A 209 -18.66 -10.72 -23.54
N PHE A 210 -18.73 -9.67 -24.33
CA PHE A 210 -19.91 -8.79 -24.38
C PHE A 210 -21.10 -9.50 -25.04
N LYS A 211 -22.32 -9.16 -24.60
CA LYS A 211 -23.58 -9.69 -25.16
C LYS A 211 -24.31 -8.59 -25.92
N GLY A 212 -25.16 -8.98 -26.88
CA GLY A 212 -26.04 -8.04 -27.59
C GLY A 212 -25.31 -7.03 -28.48
N ILE A 213 -24.10 -7.35 -28.94
CA ILE A 213 -23.37 -6.51 -29.89
C ILE A 213 -23.73 -6.95 -31.30
N ASP A 214 -24.37 -6.08 -32.07
CA ASP A 214 -24.60 -6.27 -33.49
C ASP A 214 -23.60 -5.45 -34.34
N ASN A 215 -23.71 -5.54 -35.66
CA ASN A 215 -22.84 -4.78 -36.56
C ASN A 215 -23.11 -3.27 -36.49
N ASN A 216 -24.33 -2.82 -36.17
CA ASN A 216 -24.68 -1.41 -36.09
C ASN A 216 -24.02 -0.76 -34.88
N ILE A 217 -24.09 -1.43 -33.72
CA ILE A 217 -23.40 -1.04 -32.50
C ILE A 217 -21.89 -1.01 -32.73
N ALA A 218 -21.32 -2.05 -33.35
CA ALA A 218 -19.89 -2.08 -33.66
C ALA A 218 -19.47 -0.91 -34.56
N THR A 219 -20.25 -0.58 -35.59
CA THR A 219 -20.03 0.60 -36.44
C THR A 219 -20.10 1.90 -35.65
N SER A 220 -21.10 2.05 -34.77
CA SER A 220 -21.22 3.22 -33.90
C SER A 220 -20.01 3.40 -32.98
N ILE A 221 -19.47 2.31 -32.43
CA ILE A 221 -18.26 2.34 -31.59
C ILE A 221 -17.06 2.82 -32.41
N ILE A 222 -16.87 2.29 -33.62
CA ILE A 222 -15.78 2.71 -34.50
C ILE A 222 -15.88 4.22 -34.78
N ASN A 223 -17.06 4.70 -35.15
CA ASN A 223 -17.29 6.10 -35.45
C ASN A 223 -17.05 7.01 -34.23
N GLU A 224 -17.49 6.61 -33.04
CA GLU A 224 -17.21 7.35 -31.80
C GLU A 224 -15.69 7.49 -31.55
N ILE A 225 -14.92 6.42 -31.75
CA ILE A 225 -13.47 6.42 -31.54
C ILE A 225 -12.77 7.33 -32.56
N ILE A 226 -13.15 7.24 -33.83
CA ILE A 226 -12.58 8.08 -34.90
C ILE A 226 -12.84 9.56 -34.62
N ILE A 227 -14.07 9.92 -34.23
CA ILE A 227 -14.43 11.30 -33.87
C ILE A 227 -13.58 11.78 -32.70
N LYS A 228 -13.47 10.98 -31.63
CA LYS A 228 -12.71 11.36 -30.42
C LYS A 228 -11.21 11.52 -30.65
N LEU A 229 -10.63 10.73 -31.55
CA LEU A 229 -9.21 10.81 -31.88
C LEU A 229 -8.90 11.93 -32.87
N GLY A 230 -9.91 12.64 -33.38
CA GLY A 230 -9.72 13.68 -34.41
C GLY A 230 -9.15 13.12 -35.71
N THR A 231 -9.27 11.79 -35.93
CA THR A 231 -8.75 11.08 -37.10
C THR A 231 -9.75 11.09 -38.25
N TYR A 232 -10.51 12.18 -38.42
CA TYR A 232 -11.26 12.47 -39.64
C TYR A 232 -10.27 12.74 -40.78
N ARG A 233 -9.56 11.69 -41.20
CA ARG A 233 -8.73 11.71 -42.40
C ARG A 233 -9.69 11.54 -43.57
N ILE A 234 -9.67 12.50 -44.47
CA ILE A 234 -10.43 12.58 -45.73
C ILE A 234 -10.20 11.34 -46.63
N GLU A 235 -9.25 10.46 -46.29
CA GLU A 235 -8.80 9.34 -47.13
C GLU A 235 -8.93 7.93 -46.50
N LYS A 236 -9.42 7.78 -45.25
CA LYS A 236 -9.66 6.43 -44.70
C LYS A 236 -11.09 5.97 -45.00
N PRO A 237 -11.31 4.69 -45.38
CA PRO A 237 -12.66 4.17 -45.56
C PRO A 237 -13.45 4.37 -44.27
N ALA A 238 -14.58 5.07 -44.35
CA ALA A 238 -15.49 5.23 -43.23
C ALA A 238 -15.82 3.84 -42.65
N ASN A 239 -15.72 3.68 -41.33
CA ASN A 239 -16.02 2.45 -40.56
C ASN A 239 -14.91 1.37 -40.45
N LEU A 240 -13.62 1.71 -40.57
CA LEU A 240 -12.51 0.80 -40.25
C LEU A 240 -11.71 1.23 -39.01
N LEU A 241 -11.35 0.26 -38.16
CA LEU A 241 -10.60 0.47 -36.93
C LEU A 241 -9.11 0.12 -37.13
N GLY A 242 -8.21 1.10 -37.01
CA GLY A 242 -6.77 0.88 -37.11
C GLY A 242 -6.09 0.56 -35.76
N PRO A 243 -4.76 0.38 -35.74
CA PRO A 243 -4.00 -0.02 -34.54
C PRO A 243 -4.16 0.95 -33.36
N PHE A 244 -4.12 2.25 -33.61
CA PHE A 244 -4.26 3.28 -32.57
C PHE A 244 -5.70 3.42 -32.08
N ASP A 245 -6.66 3.26 -32.98
CA ASP A 245 -8.09 3.26 -32.66
C ASP A 245 -8.43 2.05 -31.78
N PHE A 246 -7.87 0.88 -32.09
CA PHE A 246 -8.01 -0.32 -31.25
C PHE A 246 -7.29 -0.18 -29.90
N ARG A 247 -6.11 0.46 -29.85
CA ARG A 247 -5.47 0.80 -28.55
C ARG A 247 -6.38 1.70 -27.71
N TYR A 248 -7.05 2.67 -28.33
CA TYR A 248 -8.02 3.53 -27.67
C TYR A 248 -9.24 2.74 -27.18
N LEU A 249 -9.79 1.85 -28.02
CA LEU A 249 -10.86 0.91 -27.65
C LEU A 249 -10.49 0.12 -26.40
N LEU A 250 -9.28 -0.46 -26.33
CA LEU A 250 -8.84 -1.25 -25.17
C LEU A 250 -8.64 -0.41 -23.90
N ARG A 251 -8.46 0.91 -24.03
CA ARG A 251 -8.39 1.84 -22.88
C ARG A 251 -9.76 2.39 -22.47
N SER A 252 -10.79 2.13 -23.27
CA SER A 252 -12.18 2.52 -23.00
C SER A 252 -12.91 1.44 -22.19
N ARG A 253 -14.23 1.60 -22.01
CA ARG A 253 -15.09 0.59 -21.37
C ARG A 253 -14.96 -0.81 -21.98
N TRP A 254 -14.65 -0.91 -23.27
CA TRP A 254 -14.56 -2.16 -24.01
C TRP A 254 -13.32 -3.01 -23.69
N GLY A 255 -12.31 -2.42 -23.07
CA GLY A 255 -11.13 -3.13 -22.52
C GLY A 255 -10.99 -2.96 -21.02
N ASN A 256 -12.07 -2.57 -20.32
CA ASN A 256 -12.05 -2.43 -18.87
C ASN A 256 -11.81 -3.80 -18.20
N ILE A 257 -11.02 -3.80 -17.12
CA ILE A 257 -10.78 -5.01 -16.33
C ILE A 257 -12.03 -5.49 -15.60
N LEU A 258 -13.00 -4.58 -15.37
CA LEU A 258 -14.30 -4.90 -14.83
C LEU A 258 -15.19 -5.53 -15.91
N LYS A 259 -16.01 -6.50 -15.52
CA LYS A 259 -17.01 -7.09 -16.41
C LYS A 259 -18.01 -6.03 -16.88
N CYS A 260 -18.54 -6.19 -18.09
CA CYS A 260 -19.61 -5.34 -18.60
C CYS A 260 -20.76 -5.24 -17.58
N GLY A 261 -21.22 -4.02 -17.29
CA GLY A 261 -22.28 -3.75 -16.32
C GLY A 261 -21.82 -3.65 -14.86
N HIS A 262 -20.55 -3.97 -14.56
CA HIS A 262 -19.98 -3.84 -13.21
C HIS A 262 -19.24 -2.50 -13.01
N GLU A 263 -19.31 -1.60 -13.99
CA GLU A 263 -18.72 -0.25 -13.92
C GLU A 263 -19.48 0.65 -12.93
N ASN A 264 -20.78 0.37 -12.75
CA ASN A 264 -21.67 1.04 -11.82
C ASN A 264 -22.02 0.11 -10.65
N ILE A 265 -22.93 0.57 -9.78
CA ILE A 265 -23.53 -0.28 -8.75
C ILE A 265 -24.33 -1.38 -9.44
N PHE A 266 -24.00 -2.63 -9.14
CA PHE A 266 -24.60 -3.83 -9.75
C PHE A 266 -25.07 -4.85 -8.70
N GLN A 267 -24.68 -4.68 -7.43
CA GLN A 267 -25.10 -5.56 -6.35
C GLN A 267 -26.34 -4.98 -5.65
N GLU A 268 -27.18 -5.86 -5.12
CA GLU A 268 -28.32 -5.48 -4.28
C GLU A 268 -27.86 -4.74 -3.01
N LEU A 269 -28.51 -3.63 -2.68
CA LEU A 269 -28.20 -2.78 -1.52
C LEU A 269 -29.37 -2.70 -0.52
N ASP A 270 -30.27 -3.69 -0.58
CA ASP A 270 -31.48 -3.82 0.25
C ASP A 270 -31.37 -4.90 1.35
N GLN A 271 -30.23 -5.58 1.46
CA GLN A 271 -29.97 -6.52 2.55
C GLN A 271 -29.57 -5.76 3.83
N PRO A 272 -29.66 -6.36 5.02
CA PRO A 272 -29.16 -5.77 6.26
C PRO A 272 -27.69 -5.33 6.19
N LEU A 273 -27.29 -4.27 6.90
CA LEU A 273 -25.89 -3.82 6.97
C LEU A 273 -24.89 -4.93 7.35
N SER A 274 -25.31 -5.92 8.15
CA SER A 274 -24.46 -7.06 8.52
C SER A 274 -24.08 -7.94 7.31
N HIS A 275 -24.76 -7.81 6.17
CA HIS A 275 -24.52 -8.59 4.95
C HIS A 275 -23.50 -7.96 4.00
N TYR A 276 -22.91 -6.80 4.34
CA TYR A 276 -21.96 -6.10 3.48
C TYR A 276 -20.58 -6.02 4.11
N TYR A 277 -19.53 -6.14 3.30
CA TYR A 277 -18.24 -5.55 3.60
C TYR A 277 -18.35 -4.03 3.44
N ILE A 278 -17.76 -3.30 4.39
CA ILE A 278 -17.78 -1.84 4.47
C ILE A 278 -16.35 -1.32 4.48
N ASN A 279 -16.05 -0.43 3.54
CA ASN A 279 -14.72 0.18 3.44
C ASN A 279 -14.44 1.02 4.69
N SER A 280 -13.41 0.66 5.47
CA SER A 280 -13.24 1.15 6.83
C SER A 280 -11.84 1.73 7.06
N SER A 281 -11.78 2.94 7.62
CA SER A 281 -10.52 3.59 7.98
C SER A 281 -10.25 3.46 9.47
N HIS A 282 -9.02 3.08 9.83
CA HIS A 282 -8.48 3.14 11.19
C HIS A 282 -7.68 4.42 11.38
N ASN A 283 -7.81 5.08 12.53
CA ASN A 283 -7.06 6.29 12.94
C ASN A 283 -6.89 7.34 11.83
N ILE A 284 -8.02 7.76 11.27
CA ILE A 284 -8.16 8.57 10.05
C ILE A 284 -7.48 9.95 10.10
N TYR A 285 -7.33 10.52 11.30
CA TYR A 285 -6.73 11.84 11.49
C TYR A 285 -5.20 11.80 11.39
N LEU A 286 -4.56 10.64 11.59
CA LEU A 286 -3.11 10.52 11.62
C LEU A 286 -2.50 10.55 10.21
N VAL A 287 -1.71 11.58 9.93
CA VAL A 287 -0.70 11.54 8.86
C VAL A 287 0.65 11.22 9.48
N GLY A 288 1.18 10.04 9.16
CA GLY A 288 2.47 9.55 9.65
C GLY A 288 2.38 8.35 10.60
N THR A 289 3.32 8.27 11.54
CA THR A 289 3.40 7.18 12.52
C THR A 289 2.36 7.35 13.63
N GLN A 290 2.08 6.29 14.39
CA GLN A 290 1.13 6.35 15.51
C GLN A 290 1.63 7.18 16.70
N ILE A 291 2.89 7.66 16.68
CA ILE A 291 3.54 8.33 17.82
C ILE A 291 3.85 9.81 17.52
N ASN A 292 4.30 10.11 16.29
CA ASN A 292 4.75 11.44 15.88
C ASN A 292 3.99 11.97 14.64
N GLY A 293 2.82 11.43 14.33
CA GLY A 293 2.01 11.90 13.21
C GLY A 293 1.30 13.24 13.50
N GLU A 294 0.82 13.94 12.48
CA GLU A 294 -0.05 15.09 12.67
C GLU A 294 -1.52 14.69 12.53
N ALA A 295 -2.41 15.32 13.31
CA ALA A 295 -3.86 15.18 13.17
C ALA A 295 -4.39 16.21 12.16
N ILE A 296 -4.69 15.78 10.93
CA ILE A 296 -5.18 16.69 9.88
C ILE A 296 -6.61 16.34 9.42
N ILE A 297 -7.41 17.37 9.17
CA ILE A 297 -8.83 17.23 8.77
C ILE A 297 -8.94 16.61 7.37
N GLU A 298 -7.95 16.84 6.52
CA GLU A 298 -7.82 16.28 5.17
C GLU A 298 -7.77 14.75 5.18
N GLY A 299 -7.38 14.13 6.29
CA GLY A 299 -7.45 12.68 6.48
C GLY A 299 -8.87 12.15 6.30
N TYR A 300 -9.87 12.85 6.85
CA TYR A 300 -11.29 12.53 6.68
C TYR A 300 -11.72 12.63 5.21
N ILE A 301 -11.33 13.72 4.54
CA ILE A 301 -11.62 13.95 3.13
C ILE A 301 -11.02 12.84 2.27
N ASN A 302 -9.75 12.50 2.50
CA ASN A 302 -9.03 11.49 1.73
C ASN A 302 -9.66 10.09 1.89
N ALA A 303 -10.02 9.68 3.11
CA ALA A 303 -10.67 8.40 3.32
C ALA A 303 -12.05 8.35 2.64
N ILE A 304 -12.85 9.41 2.75
CA ILE A 304 -14.16 9.51 2.09
C ILE A 304 -13.99 9.45 0.57
N ARG A 305 -13.01 10.16 0.00
CA ARG A 305 -12.67 10.12 -1.43
C ARG A 305 -12.24 8.72 -1.89
N LYS A 306 -11.56 7.96 -1.04
CA LYS A 306 -11.22 6.54 -1.26
C LYS A 306 -12.41 5.59 -1.05
N GLY A 307 -13.62 6.11 -0.84
CA GLY A 307 -14.84 5.33 -0.69
C GLY A 307 -15.05 4.76 0.72
N ALA A 308 -14.33 5.24 1.75
CA ALA A 308 -14.54 4.78 3.12
C ALA A 308 -15.95 5.17 3.62
N ARG A 309 -16.64 4.20 4.23
CA ARG A 309 -18.01 4.31 4.77
C ARG A 309 -18.08 4.00 6.27
N LEU A 310 -16.96 3.60 6.87
CA LEU A 310 -16.78 3.64 8.32
C LEU A 310 -15.52 4.43 8.66
N LEU A 311 -15.68 5.46 9.49
CA LEU A 311 -14.59 6.30 9.95
C LEU A 311 -14.42 6.11 11.45
N GLU A 312 -13.21 5.72 11.85
CA GLU A 312 -12.84 5.65 13.26
C GLU A 312 -12.43 7.02 13.77
N SER A 313 -13.24 7.56 14.69
CA SER A 313 -13.00 8.83 15.37
C SER A 313 -12.63 8.56 16.83
N TRP A 314 -11.37 8.80 17.17
CA TRP A 314 -10.96 8.86 18.58
C TRP A 314 -11.26 10.25 19.11
N ILE A 315 -12.29 10.40 19.94
CA ILE A 315 -12.52 11.64 20.67
C ILE A 315 -11.77 11.49 21.99
N TYR A 316 -10.59 12.10 22.06
CA TYR A 316 -9.75 11.96 23.23
C TYR A 316 -10.12 12.95 24.33
N LEU A 317 -10.24 12.39 25.53
CA LEU A 317 -10.05 13.09 26.79
C LEU A 317 -8.75 13.86 26.83
N VAL A 318 -8.87 15.11 27.25
CA VAL A 318 -7.93 15.70 28.19
C VAL A 318 -8.38 15.25 29.60
N ASP A 319 -7.47 14.63 30.37
CA ASP A 319 -7.59 14.56 31.83
C ASP A 319 -7.76 15.99 32.32
N VAL A 320 -8.82 16.27 33.11
CA VAL A 320 -9.14 17.56 33.76
C VAL A 320 -8.14 18.66 33.42
N LEU A 321 -8.42 19.36 32.33
CA LEU A 321 -8.26 20.78 32.13
C LEU A 321 -9.03 21.09 30.85
N ASP A 322 -9.85 22.13 30.91
CA ASP A 322 -10.64 22.61 29.78
C ASP A 322 -9.74 22.72 28.53
N GLY A 323 -10.21 22.20 27.38
CA GLY A 323 -9.79 22.86 26.14
C GLY A 323 -10.13 24.34 26.29
N ALA A 324 -9.39 25.30 25.73
CA ALA A 324 -9.79 26.70 25.85
C ALA A 324 -11.30 26.82 25.52
N HIS A 325 -12.09 27.20 26.53
CA HIS A 325 -13.57 27.32 26.50
C HIS A 325 -14.44 26.03 26.59
N GLY A 326 -13.92 24.88 27.01
CA GLY A 326 -14.76 23.70 27.36
C GLY A 326 -15.23 22.83 26.17
N GLU A 327 -14.66 22.99 24.97
CA GLU A 327 -15.08 22.23 23.78
C GLU A 327 -14.33 20.90 23.57
N PRO A 328 -15.00 19.83 23.08
CA PRO A 328 -14.39 18.53 22.84
C PRO A 328 -13.42 18.53 21.64
N CYS A 329 -12.25 17.90 21.82
CA CYS A 329 -11.18 17.83 20.83
C CYS A 329 -10.77 16.38 20.44
N ILE A 330 -10.06 16.23 19.32
CA ILE A 330 -9.54 14.99 18.73
C ILE A 330 -8.00 14.99 18.84
N ARG A 331 -7.37 14.00 19.52
CA ARG A 331 -5.89 13.86 19.68
C ARG A 331 -5.42 12.49 20.18
N HIS A 332 -4.49 11.76 19.54
CA HIS A 332 -4.02 10.43 20.03
C HIS A 332 -3.39 10.40 21.46
N ARG A 333 -3.69 9.40 22.31
CA ARG A 333 -3.22 9.27 23.72
C ARG A 333 -1.72 9.10 23.75
N GLY A 334 -1.05 9.78 24.67
CA GLY A 334 0.38 9.56 24.93
C GLY A 334 1.27 9.89 23.74
N THR A 335 0.83 10.82 22.88
CA THR A 335 1.55 11.26 21.68
C THR A 335 1.64 12.78 21.61
N LEU A 336 2.61 13.30 20.85
CA LEU A 336 2.91 14.73 20.73
C LEU A 336 2.03 15.46 19.70
N ILE A 337 0.86 14.91 19.37
CA ILE A 337 0.04 15.35 18.23
C ILE A 337 -0.83 16.54 18.62
N THR A 338 -0.95 17.54 17.74
CA THR A 338 -1.81 18.73 17.94
C THR A 338 -3.30 18.36 17.99
N SER A 339 -4.03 18.92 18.95
CA SER A 339 -5.49 18.72 19.10
C SER A 339 -6.30 19.54 18.09
N ARG A 340 -7.47 19.03 17.67
CA ARG A 340 -8.45 19.72 16.79
C ARG A 340 -9.86 19.62 17.35
N TYR A 341 -10.71 20.63 17.12
CA TYR A 341 -12.09 20.62 17.60
C TYR A 341 -12.95 19.59 16.85
N LEU A 342 -13.87 18.93 17.57
CA LEU A 342 -14.80 17.97 17.00
C LEU A 342 -15.71 18.61 15.93
N LYS A 343 -16.16 19.84 16.17
CA LYS A 343 -17.10 20.56 15.30
C LYS A 343 -16.53 20.79 13.90
N ASP A 344 -15.23 21.09 13.80
CA ASP A 344 -14.53 21.25 12.52
C ASP A 344 -14.50 19.95 11.72
N ALA A 345 -14.15 18.84 12.39
CA ALA A 345 -14.11 17.52 11.77
C ALA A 345 -15.51 17.09 11.29
N LEU A 346 -16.55 17.30 12.10
CA LEU A 346 -17.94 17.01 11.73
C LEU A 346 -18.40 17.87 10.54
N THR A 347 -18.01 19.15 10.49
CA THR A 347 -18.37 20.06 9.39
C THR A 347 -17.76 19.58 8.07
N VAL A 348 -16.50 19.17 8.09
CA VAL A 348 -15.87 18.57 6.90
C VAL A 348 -16.51 17.24 6.54
N ILE A 349 -16.79 16.36 7.50
CA ILE A 349 -17.51 15.11 7.23
C ILE A 349 -18.87 15.40 6.58
N LYS A 350 -19.63 16.38 7.08
CA LYS A 350 -20.93 16.79 6.50
C LYS A 350 -20.80 17.14 5.02
N ASN A 351 -19.80 17.94 4.67
CA ASN A 351 -19.59 18.45 3.32
C ASN A 351 -19.14 17.38 2.30
N TYR A 352 -18.47 16.32 2.76
CA TYR A 352 -17.89 15.31 1.86
C TYR A 352 -18.57 13.94 1.93
N ALA A 353 -19.22 13.59 3.03
CA ALA A 353 -19.73 12.23 3.31
C ALA A 353 -20.48 11.64 2.13
N PHE A 354 -21.43 12.39 1.53
CA PHE A 354 -22.31 11.88 0.48
C PHE A 354 -21.99 12.43 -0.92
N ARG A 355 -20.84 13.08 -1.10
CA ARG A 355 -20.46 13.72 -2.38
C ARG A 355 -20.24 12.70 -3.51
N TYR A 356 -19.76 11.51 -3.19
CA TYR A 356 -19.41 10.47 -4.16
C TYR A 356 -20.34 9.26 -4.12
N THR A 357 -21.11 9.10 -3.04
CA THR A 357 -21.96 7.94 -2.81
C THR A 357 -23.08 8.33 -1.84
N PRO A 358 -24.35 7.97 -2.11
CA PRO A 358 -25.48 8.32 -1.25
C PRO A 358 -25.59 7.41 -0.02
N TYR A 359 -24.81 6.33 0.05
CA TYR A 359 -24.93 5.30 1.08
C TYR A 359 -24.39 5.74 2.45
N PRO A 360 -24.91 5.16 3.54
CA PRO A 360 -24.65 5.63 4.91
C PRO A 360 -23.18 5.75 5.28
N LEU A 361 -22.89 6.62 6.24
CA LEU A 361 -21.58 6.75 6.85
C LEU A 361 -21.63 6.39 8.34
N ILE A 362 -20.82 5.42 8.75
CA ILE A 362 -20.71 4.99 10.15
C ILE A 362 -19.57 5.75 10.82
N LEU A 363 -19.86 6.47 11.89
CA LEU A 363 -18.87 7.14 12.73
C LEU A 363 -18.67 6.32 14.01
N THR A 364 -17.50 5.73 14.17
CA THR A 364 -17.15 5.03 15.42
C THR A 364 -16.64 6.03 16.44
N ILE A 365 -17.27 6.05 17.60
CA ILE A 365 -16.96 6.92 18.74
C ILE A 365 -16.25 6.08 19.80
N GLU A 366 -14.97 6.37 20.00
CA GLU A 366 -14.24 5.90 21.17
C GLU A 366 -14.30 6.97 22.25
N ASN A 367 -15.36 6.91 23.06
CA ASN A 367 -15.66 7.92 24.05
C ASN A 367 -14.84 7.69 25.33
N TYR A 368 -14.13 8.73 25.73
CA TYR A 368 -13.53 8.80 27.05
C TYR A 368 -14.00 10.06 27.82
N CYS A 369 -14.67 11.03 27.19
CA CYS A 369 -14.99 12.37 27.72
C CYS A 369 -15.69 12.37 29.10
N SER A 370 -15.54 13.47 29.86
CA SER A 370 -16.37 13.74 31.05
C SER A 370 -17.85 13.83 30.66
N LEU A 371 -18.77 13.62 31.60
CA LEU A 371 -20.21 13.67 31.31
C LEU A 371 -20.65 15.03 30.72
N GLU A 372 -20.10 16.14 31.23
CA GLU A 372 -20.35 17.48 30.70
C GLU A 372 -19.89 17.62 29.24
N GLN A 373 -18.68 17.17 28.92
CA GLN A 373 -18.20 17.20 27.54
C GLN A 373 -18.92 16.20 26.63
N GLN A 374 -19.41 15.08 27.16
CA GLN A 374 -20.27 14.17 26.40
C GLN A 374 -21.60 14.82 26.02
N GLN A 375 -22.14 15.69 26.88
CA GLN A 375 -23.32 16.50 26.54
C GLN A 375 -23.00 17.48 25.41
N ILE A 376 -21.89 18.22 25.50
CA ILE A 376 -21.45 19.13 24.43
C ILE A 376 -21.18 18.36 23.13
N MET A 377 -20.58 17.17 23.22
CA MET A 377 -20.37 16.27 22.10
C MET A 377 -21.68 15.87 21.43
N ALA A 378 -22.69 15.46 22.19
CA ALA A 378 -24.01 15.12 21.68
C ALA A 378 -24.66 16.32 20.96
N ARG A 379 -24.56 17.52 21.56
CA ARG A 379 -25.02 18.77 20.93
C ARG A 379 -24.30 19.05 19.61
N ASN A 380 -22.98 18.93 19.56
CA ASN A 380 -22.21 19.11 18.33
C ASN A 380 -22.61 18.14 17.22
N PHE A 381 -22.87 16.87 17.56
CA PHE A 381 -23.40 15.90 16.59
C PHE A 381 -24.74 16.36 16.03
N VAL A 382 -25.69 16.73 16.89
CA VAL A 382 -27.03 17.18 16.48
C VAL A 382 -26.95 18.49 15.69
N GLU A 383 -26.20 19.47 16.14
CA GLU A 383 -26.07 20.78 15.49
C GLU A 383 -25.47 20.65 14.08
N VAL A 384 -24.40 19.85 13.93
CA VAL A 384 -23.71 19.74 12.65
C VAL A 384 -24.39 18.76 11.71
N LEU A 385 -24.73 17.56 12.17
CA LEU A 385 -25.26 16.49 11.32
C LEU A 385 -26.79 16.51 11.21
N ASP A 386 -27.48 17.20 12.13
CA ASP A 386 -28.93 17.45 12.09
C ASP A 386 -29.76 16.16 11.92
N ASN A 387 -30.89 16.23 11.21
CA ASN A 387 -31.80 15.14 10.91
C ASN A 387 -31.18 14.00 10.06
N ASN A 388 -29.91 14.11 9.66
CA ASN A 388 -29.20 13.04 8.97
C ASN A 388 -28.65 11.98 9.92
N ILE A 389 -28.67 12.17 11.24
CA ILE A 389 -28.33 11.09 12.18
C ILE A 389 -29.47 10.06 12.20
N TYR A 390 -29.15 8.79 11.98
CA TYR A 390 -30.10 7.70 12.14
C TYR A 390 -30.26 7.35 13.62
N LEU A 391 -31.51 7.33 14.10
CA LEU A 391 -31.87 6.94 15.45
C LEU A 391 -32.62 5.60 15.41
N THR A 392 -32.29 4.69 16.33
CA THR A 392 -33.00 3.42 16.45
C THR A 392 -34.45 3.67 16.89
N PRO A 393 -35.47 3.09 16.21
CA PRO A 393 -36.87 3.20 16.62
C PRO A 393 -37.08 2.70 18.05
N LYS A 394 -37.82 3.46 18.88
CA LYS A 394 -37.99 3.17 20.32
C LYS A 394 -38.92 1.98 20.64
N ASN A 395 -39.85 1.64 19.74
CA ASN A 395 -40.95 0.71 20.00
C ASN A 395 -40.91 -0.57 19.15
N GLU A 396 -39.81 -0.81 18.43
CA GLU A 396 -39.67 -1.98 17.56
C GLU A 396 -38.48 -2.80 18.02
N SER A 397 -38.68 -4.10 18.19
CA SER A 397 -37.57 -5.03 18.36
C SER A 397 -36.77 -5.04 17.05
N LEU A 398 -35.54 -4.52 17.09
CA LEU A 398 -34.69 -4.50 15.91
C LEU A 398 -34.22 -5.93 15.61
N ILE A 399 -34.96 -6.65 14.76
CA ILE A 399 -34.63 -8.02 14.35
C ILE A 399 -33.36 -8.04 13.49
N ARG A 400 -33.14 -7.00 12.66
CA ARG A 400 -31.97 -6.83 11.78
C ARG A 400 -31.62 -5.37 11.62
N LEU A 401 -30.35 -5.07 11.32
CA LEU A 401 -29.94 -3.73 10.92
C LEU A 401 -30.60 -3.32 9.58
N PRO A 402 -30.95 -2.04 9.38
CA PRO A 402 -31.48 -1.57 8.11
C PRO A 402 -30.48 -1.74 6.95
N SER A 403 -30.97 -1.63 5.72
CA SER A 403 -30.14 -1.75 4.52
C SER A 403 -29.41 -0.45 4.15
N PRO A 404 -28.33 -0.53 3.35
CA PRO A 404 -27.71 0.67 2.79
C PRO A 404 -28.70 1.58 2.05
N ASN A 405 -29.67 1.02 1.30
CA ASN A 405 -30.70 1.79 0.60
C ASN A 405 -31.64 2.52 1.57
N GLN A 406 -32.07 1.87 2.65
CA GLN A 406 -32.93 2.49 3.69
C GLN A 406 -32.22 3.62 4.46
N LEU A 407 -30.88 3.60 4.47
CA LEU A 407 -30.04 4.52 5.23
C LEU A 407 -29.32 5.54 4.34
N LYS A 408 -29.81 5.78 3.11
CA LYS A 408 -29.21 6.80 2.23
C LYS A 408 -29.18 8.17 2.92
N TYR A 409 -28.05 8.85 2.78
CA TYR A 409 -27.77 10.15 3.38
C TYR A 409 -27.82 10.18 4.91
N LYS A 410 -27.73 9.01 5.58
CA LYS A 410 -27.71 8.92 7.04
C LYS A 410 -26.32 8.68 7.62
N TYR A 411 -26.09 9.27 8.79
CA TYR A 411 -24.96 9.00 9.67
C TYR A 411 -25.40 8.02 10.76
N LEU A 412 -24.62 6.96 10.96
CA LEU A 412 -24.83 6.02 12.06
C LEU A 412 -23.72 6.20 13.08
N LEU A 413 -24.07 6.43 14.34
CA LEU A 413 -23.08 6.51 15.41
C LEU A 413 -22.90 5.13 16.04
N ARG A 414 -21.65 4.68 16.09
CA ARG A 414 -21.25 3.43 16.73
C ARG A 414 -20.48 3.74 18.01
N GLY A 415 -20.98 3.32 19.16
CA GLY A 415 -20.39 3.64 20.45
C GLY A 415 -20.94 2.80 21.59
N LYS A 416 -20.40 2.98 22.80
CA LYS A 416 -20.94 2.36 24.01
C LYS A 416 -22.17 3.13 24.51
N ILE A 417 -23.08 2.46 25.20
CA ILE A 417 -24.23 3.07 25.88
C ILE A 417 -24.26 2.63 27.35
N GLY A 418 -24.90 3.43 28.22
CA GLY A 418 -25.11 3.10 29.63
C GLY A 418 -23.84 3.18 30.49
N SER A 419 -23.81 2.42 31.60
CA SER A 419 -22.65 2.33 32.48
C SER A 419 -21.69 1.24 32.02
N VAL A 420 -20.39 1.56 31.92
CA VAL A 420 -19.36 0.59 31.50
C VAL A 420 -18.18 0.57 32.46
N ILE A 421 -17.93 -0.58 33.10
CA ILE A 421 -16.71 -0.82 33.87
C ILE A 421 -15.50 -0.86 32.91
N SER A 422 -14.61 0.10 33.07
CA SER A 422 -13.36 0.25 32.32
C SER A 422 -12.15 -0.05 33.23
N LYS A 423 -11.28 -0.97 32.80
CA LYS A 423 -10.04 -1.30 33.52
C LYS A 423 -8.97 -0.25 33.19
N ARG A 424 -8.55 0.55 34.17
CA ARG A 424 -7.40 1.44 34.07
C ARG A 424 -6.14 0.71 34.54
N TYR A 425 -5.11 0.71 33.70
CA TYR A 425 -3.75 0.37 34.12
C TYR A 425 -3.10 1.67 34.62
N VAL A 426 -2.85 1.75 35.92
CA VAL A 426 -2.10 2.84 36.53
C VAL A 426 -0.63 2.46 36.45
N ASN A 427 0.15 3.16 35.61
CA ASN A 427 1.60 3.06 35.64
C ASN A 427 2.12 3.81 36.88
N SER A 428 2.15 3.18 38.05
CA SER A 428 3.08 3.61 39.11
C SER A 428 4.43 3.00 38.80
N LYS A 429 5.41 3.85 38.45
CA LYS A 429 6.80 3.42 38.38
C LYS A 429 7.18 2.86 39.75
N TYR A 430 7.67 1.61 39.76
CA TYR A 430 8.14 0.84 40.93
C TYR A 430 7.05 0.23 41.82
N ASP A 431 6.36 -0.81 41.35
CA ASP A 431 6.16 -2.04 42.15
C ASP A 431 5.61 -3.20 41.30
N LYS A 432 5.94 -4.44 41.70
CA LYS A 432 5.68 -5.69 40.96
C LYS A 432 4.26 -6.26 41.13
N ASP A 433 3.28 -5.44 41.49
CA ASP A 433 1.87 -5.83 41.56
C ASP A 433 0.99 -4.78 40.87
N ASP A 434 0.68 -5.03 39.58
CA ASP A 434 -0.25 -4.22 38.78
C ASP A 434 -1.67 -4.31 39.37
N LYS A 435 -2.01 -3.43 40.32
CA LYS A 435 -3.41 -3.25 40.74
C LYS A 435 -4.19 -2.58 39.60
N VAL A 436 -5.05 -3.36 38.95
CA VAL A 436 -6.01 -2.87 37.94
C VAL A 436 -7.12 -2.10 38.66
N ALA A 437 -7.15 -0.77 38.51
CA ALA A 437 -8.26 0.02 39.00
C ALA A 437 -9.44 -0.10 38.01
N GLU A 438 -10.56 -0.66 38.46
CA GLU A 438 -11.81 -0.66 37.70
C GLU A 438 -12.51 0.69 37.92
N THR A 439 -12.60 1.49 36.85
CA THR A 439 -13.35 2.75 36.85
C THR A 439 -14.60 2.60 35.99
N GLU A 440 -15.75 2.80 36.60
CA GLU A 440 -17.04 2.86 35.93
C GLU A 440 -17.13 4.15 35.11
N LEU A 441 -17.18 4.02 33.77
CA LEU A 441 -17.24 5.13 32.85
C LEU A 441 -18.69 5.23 32.35
N LEU A 442 -19.40 6.23 32.86
CA LEU A 442 -20.79 6.51 32.53
C LEU A 442 -20.88 7.19 31.15
N VAL A 443 -21.82 6.75 30.31
CA VAL A 443 -22.16 7.43 29.05
C VAL A 443 -23.37 8.33 29.26
N HIS A 444 -23.25 9.61 28.88
CA HIS A 444 -24.31 10.60 29.03
C HIS A 444 -25.57 10.17 28.25
N PRO A 445 -26.79 10.35 28.80
CA PRO A 445 -28.03 9.93 28.15
C PRO A 445 -28.26 10.55 26.76
N GLU A 446 -27.92 11.83 26.58
CA GLU A 446 -28.03 12.50 25.27
C GLU A 446 -27.15 11.85 24.21
N LEU A 447 -25.90 11.49 24.56
CA LEU A 447 -24.99 10.81 23.65
C LEU A 447 -25.48 9.38 23.36
N SER A 448 -25.91 8.66 24.41
CA SER A 448 -26.45 7.30 24.28
C SER A 448 -27.64 7.22 23.32
N ARG A 449 -28.52 8.25 23.32
CA ARG A 449 -29.68 8.33 22.42
C ARG A 449 -29.29 8.42 20.94
N LEU A 450 -28.13 8.96 20.63
CA LEU A 450 -27.64 9.11 19.25
C LEU A 450 -26.94 7.84 18.73
N ILE A 451 -26.60 6.88 19.60
CA ILE A 451 -25.92 5.64 19.22
C ILE A 451 -26.91 4.66 18.58
N SER A 452 -26.72 4.39 17.29
CA SER A 452 -27.52 3.41 16.54
C SER A 452 -26.90 2.02 16.50
N ILE A 453 -25.55 1.93 16.59
CA ILE A 453 -24.82 0.66 16.62
C ILE A 453 -24.11 0.56 17.97
N ILE A 454 -24.56 -0.37 18.82
CA ILE A 454 -24.12 -0.47 20.21
C ILE A 454 -22.84 -1.32 20.27
N HIS A 455 -21.75 -0.73 20.70
CA HIS A 455 -20.50 -1.45 20.93
C HIS A 455 -20.58 -2.23 22.25
N VAL A 456 -20.50 -3.56 22.15
CA VAL A 456 -20.50 -4.50 23.29
C VAL A 456 -19.19 -5.29 23.35
N LYS A 457 -18.88 -5.83 24.52
CA LYS A 457 -17.74 -6.75 24.69
C LYS A 457 -18.15 -8.13 24.20
N SER A 458 -17.28 -8.79 23.43
CA SER A 458 -17.45 -10.21 23.12
C SER A 458 -17.03 -11.06 24.31
N SER A 459 -17.74 -12.14 24.63
CA SER A 459 -17.20 -13.16 25.55
C SER A 459 -16.05 -13.96 24.89
N ASN A 460 -15.55 -14.96 25.61
CA ASN A 460 -14.59 -15.92 25.06
C ASN A 460 -15.26 -16.91 24.09
N ASN A 461 -16.57 -17.11 24.19
CA ASN A 461 -17.34 -18.00 23.34
C ASN A 461 -18.54 -17.27 22.72
N LEU A 462 -18.41 -16.89 21.45
CA LEU A 462 -19.45 -16.13 20.74
C LEU A 462 -20.80 -16.86 20.61
N ARG A 463 -20.88 -18.17 20.92
CA ARG A 463 -22.18 -18.88 21.01
C ARG A 463 -23.04 -18.39 22.17
N ASP A 464 -22.40 -17.98 23.26
CA ASP A 464 -23.08 -17.61 24.51
C ASP A 464 -23.54 -16.14 24.49
N ASP A 465 -23.05 -15.37 23.50
CA ASP A 465 -23.33 -13.96 23.32
C ASP A 465 -24.75 -13.73 22.73
N LYS A 466 -25.75 -13.58 23.60
CA LYS A 466 -27.13 -13.20 23.25
C LYS A 466 -27.26 -11.69 23.01
N HIS A 467 -26.62 -11.21 21.94
CA HIS A 467 -26.66 -9.81 21.54
C HIS A 467 -27.88 -9.47 20.66
N SER A 468 -28.41 -8.25 20.78
CA SER A 468 -29.42 -7.71 19.85
C SER A 468 -28.80 -7.39 18.48
N ALA A 469 -29.62 -7.26 17.44
CA ALA A 469 -29.11 -7.11 16.06
C ALA A 469 -28.25 -5.84 15.84
N ASN A 470 -28.52 -4.77 16.60
CA ASN A 470 -27.72 -3.54 16.55
C ASN A 470 -26.44 -3.57 17.40
N CYS A 471 -26.18 -4.66 18.11
CA CYS A 471 -24.92 -4.82 18.82
C CYS A 471 -23.78 -5.11 17.85
N SER A 472 -22.61 -4.59 18.20
CA SER A 472 -21.38 -4.72 17.45
C SER A 472 -20.22 -5.01 18.39
N ILE A 473 -19.33 -5.89 17.96
CA ILE A 473 -18.07 -6.18 18.65
C ILE A 473 -16.87 -5.67 17.86
N SER A 474 -15.80 -5.31 18.57
CA SER A 474 -14.49 -5.00 17.99
C SER A 474 -13.50 -6.13 18.30
N ILE A 475 -12.76 -6.61 17.30
CA ILE A 475 -11.80 -7.71 17.43
C ILE A 475 -10.42 -7.27 16.90
N SER A 476 -9.38 -7.40 17.72
CA SER A 476 -8.01 -7.12 17.28
C SER A 476 -7.50 -8.20 16.32
N GLU A 477 -6.56 -7.85 15.44
CA GLU A 477 -5.92 -8.81 14.52
C GLU A 477 -5.33 -10.06 15.21
N THR A 478 -4.92 -9.94 16.48
CA THR A 478 -4.35 -11.06 17.24
C THR A 478 -5.40 -12.06 17.68
N LYS A 479 -6.62 -11.60 18.00
CA LYS A 479 -7.75 -12.46 18.39
C LYS A 479 -8.38 -13.13 17.18
N ILE A 480 -8.39 -12.48 16.01
CA ILE A 480 -8.92 -13.06 14.75
C ILE A 480 -8.27 -14.42 14.47
N ARG A 481 -6.94 -14.52 14.58
CA ARG A 481 -6.21 -15.78 14.32
C ARG A 481 -6.69 -16.94 15.20
N LYS A 482 -6.95 -16.67 16.48
CA LYS A 482 -7.48 -17.68 17.42
C LYS A 482 -8.92 -18.06 17.10
N LEU A 483 -9.73 -17.07 16.69
CA LEU A 483 -11.13 -17.30 16.31
C LEU A 483 -11.26 -18.09 15.00
N MET A 484 -10.25 -18.08 14.13
CA MET A 484 -10.23 -18.92 12.92
C MET A 484 -10.28 -20.42 13.24
N GLU A 485 -9.78 -20.82 14.41
CA GLU A 485 -9.78 -22.22 14.85
C GLU A 485 -11.17 -22.69 15.29
N ILE A 486 -12.15 -21.79 15.45
CA ILE A 486 -13.53 -22.07 15.91
C ILE A 486 -14.57 -21.63 14.83
N SER A 487 -14.20 -21.81 13.54
CA SER A 487 -14.78 -21.20 12.33
C SER A 487 -16.31 -21.05 12.27
N GLU A 488 -17.07 -22.14 12.47
CA GLU A 488 -18.54 -22.16 12.23
C GLU A 488 -19.31 -21.20 13.12
N THR A 489 -18.93 -21.09 14.39
CA THR A 489 -19.60 -20.21 15.34
C THR A 489 -19.48 -18.74 14.91
N PHE A 490 -18.35 -18.38 14.33
CA PHE A 490 -18.03 -16.99 14.05
C PHE A 490 -18.75 -16.48 12.80
N THR A 491 -18.89 -17.31 11.76
CA THR A 491 -19.63 -16.97 10.54
C THR A 491 -21.13 -16.82 10.82
N VAL A 492 -21.71 -17.63 11.71
CA VAL A 492 -23.09 -17.44 12.21
C VAL A 492 -23.25 -16.11 12.93
N TYR A 493 -22.25 -15.70 13.72
CA TYR A 493 -22.30 -14.41 14.42
C TYR A 493 -22.22 -13.23 13.44
N THR A 494 -21.29 -13.27 12.47
CA THR A 494 -21.10 -12.20 11.48
C THR A 494 -22.21 -12.15 10.42
N SER A 495 -23.03 -13.18 10.24
CA SER A 495 -24.23 -13.06 9.39
C SER A 495 -25.30 -12.16 10.03
N LYS A 496 -25.43 -12.20 11.36
CA LYS A 496 -26.46 -11.48 12.11
C LYS A 496 -26.01 -10.13 12.67
N HIS A 497 -24.74 -10.00 13.06
CA HIS A 497 -24.22 -8.85 13.79
C HIS A 497 -23.11 -8.13 13.03
N PHE A 498 -22.97 -6.82 13.29
CA PHE A 498 -21.91 -6.00 12.72
C PHE A 498 -20.60 -6.15 13.51
N VAL A 499 -19.54 -6.63 12.87
CA VAL A 499 -18.22 -6.86 13.49
C VAL A 499 -17.18 -5.95 12.86
N LYS A 500 -16.37 -5.33 13.71
CA LYS A 500 -15.21 -4.52 13.34
C LYS A 500 -13.92 -5.24 13.71
N SER A 501 -12.94 -5.26 12.81
CA SER A 501 -11.56 -5.62 13.12
C SER A 501 -10.60 -4.44 12.96
N TYR A 502 -9.50 -4.46 13.71
CA TYR A 502 -8.53 -3.36 13.76
C TYR A 502 -7.08 -3.84 14.04
N PRO A 503 -6.05 -3.05 13.64
CA PRO A 503 -4.65 -3.39 13.85
C PRO A 503 -4.26 -3.36 15.34
N LYS A 504 -3.26 -4.15 15.75
CA LYS A 504 -2.77 -4.10 17.13
C LYS A 504 -1.98 -2.82 17.42
N GLY A 505 -2.03 -2.33 18.66
CA GLY A 505 -1.30 -1.12 19.09
C GLY A 505 0.24 -1.21 18.95
N LEU A 506 0.82 -2.42 18.90
CA LEU A 506 2.26 -2.61 18.64
C LEU A 506 2.69 -2.15 17.23
N ARG A 507 1.75 -1.89 16.30
CA ARG A 507 2.04 -1.35 14.97
C ARG A 507 2.23 0.16 15.01
N GLN A 508 3.21 0.60 15.78
CA GLN A 508 3.54 2.02 15.99
C GLN A 508 3.93 2.75 14.68
N ASN A 509 4.35 2.01 13.65
CA ASN A 509 4.64 2.52 12.32
C ASN A 509 3.41 2.63 11.39
N SER A 510 2.20 2.48 11.92
CA SER A 510 0.94 2.52 11.15
C SER A 510 0.81 1.41 10.09
N SER A 511 1.61 0.34 10.15
CA SER A 511 1.46 -0.79 9.21
C SER A 511 0.08 -1.44 9.28
N ASN A 512 -0.36 -2.03 8.17
CA ASN A 512 -1.64 -2.71 8.07
C ASN A 512 -1.51 -4.23 8.25
N PHE A 513 -2.60 -4.87 8.66
CA PHE A 513 -2.74 -6.33 8.71
C PHE A 513 -3.48 -6.81 7.46
N CYS A 514 -3.35 -8.10 7.14
CA CYS A 514 -3.98 -8.67 5.95
C CYS A 514 -5.52 -8.68 6.11
N PRO A 515 -6.29 -7.96 5.27
CA PRO A 515 -7.73 -7.85 5.46
C PRO A 515 -8.49 -9.12 5.04
N ILE A 516 -7.93 -9.92 4.14
CA ILE A 516 -8.50 -11.18 3.64
C ILE A 516 -8.88 -12.12 4.79
N GLN A 517 -8.03 -12.18 5.81
CA GLN A 517 -8.25 -12.99 7.00
C GLN A 517 -9.53 -12.63 7.74
N SER A 518 -9.93 -11.35 7.74
CA SER A 518 -11.19 -10.92 8.35
C SER A 518 -12.37 -11.16 7.42
N TRP A 519 -12.21 -10.88 6.12
CA TRP A 519 -13.29 -11.06 5.14
C TRP A 519 -13.70 -12.52 4.96
N ILE A 520 -12.78 -13.48 5.03
CA ILE A 520 -13.11 -14.92 4.95
C ILE A 520 -14.17 -15.33 6.00
N PHE A 521 -14.16 -14.70 7.18
CA PHE A 521 -15.13 -14.97 8.25
C PHE A 521 -16.32 -14.01 8.25
N GLY A 522 -16.50 -13.23 7.18
CA GLY A 522 -17.64 -12.33 7.04
C GLY A 522 -17.59 -11.06 7.91
N ILE A 523 -16.43 -10.72 8.49
CA ILE A 523 -16.25 -9.44 9.22
C ILE A 523 -16.47 -8.30 8.23
N GLN A 524 -17.42 -7.42 8.56
CA GLN A 524 -17.91 -6.35 7.70
C GLN A 524 -16.92 -5.19 7.63
N SER A 525 -16.41 -4.75 8.78
CA SER A 525 -15.52 -3.61 8.87
C SER A 525 -14.11 -4.05 9.21
N VAL A 526 -13.20 -3.94 8.25
CA VAL A 526 -11.78 -4.24 8.44
C VAL A 526 -11.03 -2.92 8.39
N SER A 527 -10.82 -2.31 9.55
CA SER A 527 -10.31 -0.94 9.64
C SER A 527 -8.80 -0.93 9.38
N LEU A 528 -8.39 -0.22 8.33
CA LEU A 528 -6.98 -0.10 7.91
C LEU A 528 -6.50 1.35 7.99
N ASN A 529 -5.22 1.53 8.28
CA ASN A 529 -4.52 2.82 8.24
C ASN A 529 -4.41 3.29 6.78
N MET A 530 -5.31 4.17 6.35
CA MET A 530 -5.43 4.67 4.97
C MET A 530 -4.26 5.56 4.50
N GLN A 531 -3.45 6.04 5.45
CA GLN A 531 -2.23 6.80 5.25
C GLN A 531 -1.02 5.92 4.88
N THR A 532 -1.10 4.61 5.12
CA THR A 532 0.01 3.69 4.87
C THR A 532 -0.25 2.85 3.62
N ASN A 533 0.39 3.25 2.52
CA ASN A 533 0.37 2.50 1.27
C ASN A 533 1.08 1.15 1.45
N GLY A 534 0.52 0.11 0.84
CA GLY A 534 1.03 -1.25 0.95
C GLY A 534 0.05 -2.25 0.35
N LYS A 535 0.48 -3.51 0.28
CA LYS A 535 -0.30 -4.61 -0.31
C LYS A 535 -1.69 -4.73 0.30
N GLU A 536 -1.81 -4.51 1.61
CA GLU A 536 -3.06 -4.59 2.35
C GLU A 536 -4.07 -3.53 1.89
N LEU A 537 -3.59 -2.30 1.65
CA LEU A 537 -4.41 -1.20 1.15
C LEU A 537 -4.73 -1.36 -0.34
N ASP A 538 -3.83 -1.97 -1.12
CA ASP A 538 -4.08 -2.33 -2.52
C ASP A 538 -5.22 -3.37 -2.61
N LEU A 539 -5.23 -4.36 -1.72
CA LEU A 539 -6.31 -5.35 -1.61
C LEU A 539 -7.64 -4.69 -1.23
N ASN A 540 -7.63 -3.78 -0.24
CA ASN A 540 -8.80 -3.00 0.16
C ASN A 540 -9.33 -2.17 -1.02
N SER A 541 -8.45 -1.45 -1.71
CA SER A 541 -8.80 -0.64 -2.86
C SER A 541 -9.37 -1.51 -4.00
N GLY A 542 -8.80 -2.70 -4.23
CA GLY A 542 -9.30 -3.65 -5.22
C GLY A 542 -10.72 -4.14 -4.91
N LEU A 543 -10.99 -4.54 -3.65
CA LEU A 543 -12.31 -4.99 -3.23
C LEU A 543 -13.35 -3.86 -3.27
N PHE A 544 -13.02 -2.66 -2.81
CA PHE A 544 -14.02 -1.59 -2.71
C PHE A 544 -14.16 -0.75 -3.99
N ARG A 545 -13.29 -0.93 -4.98
CA ARG A 545 -13.46 -0.31 -6.30
C ARG A 545 -14.58 -0.93 -7.12
N ILE A 546 -14.99 -2.17 -6.83
CA ILE A 546 -16.16 -2.77 -7.47
C ILE A 546 -17.46 -2.13 -6.94
N ASN A 547 -18.57 -2.43 -7.61
CA ASN A 547 -19.90 -1.95 -7.22
C ASN A 547 -19.99 -0.41 -7.20
N GLY A 548 -19.43 0.24 -8.22
CA GLY A 548 -19.45 1.69 -8.38
C GLY A 548 -18.64 2.48 -7.33
N ASN A 549 -17.66 1.84 -6.67
CA ASN A 549 -16.87 2.47 -5.60
C ASN A 549 -17.74 3.08 -4.47
N CYS A 550 -18.91 2.48 -4.22
CA CYS A 550 -19.90 3.01 -3.30
C CYS A 550 -19.52 2.78 -1.81
N GLY A 551 -18.48 1.98 -1.57
CA GLY A 551 -17.95 1.64 -0.24
C GLY A 551 -18.63 0.44 0.44
N TYR A 552 -19.61 -0.17 -0.24
CA TYR A 552 -20.35 -1.36 0.20
C TYR A 552 -20.23 -2.48 -0.84
N VAL A 553 -19.87 -3.67 -0.37
CA VAL A 553 -19.80 -4.88 -1.20
C VAL A 553 -20.56 -6.00 -0.51
N LEU A 554 -21.54 -6.59 -1.17
CA LEU A 554 -22.35 -7.68 -0.65
C LEU A 554 -21.48 -8.92 -0.38
N LYS A 555 -21.64 -9.53 0.80
CA LYS A 555 -20.95 -10.76 1.15
C LYS A 555 -21.40 -11.92 0.25
N PRO A 556 -20.54 -12.94 0.05
CA PRO A 556 -20.96 -14.20 -0.58
C PRO A 556 -22.18 -14.82 0.14
N PRO A 557 -23.10 -15.48 -0.60
CA PRO A 557 -24.31 -16.08 -0.01
C PRO A 557 -24.03 -17.03 1.15
N ILE A 558 -22.90 -17.75 1.14
CA ILE A 558 -22.51 -18.66 2.22
C ILE A 558 -22.27 -17.91 3.56
N LEU A 559 -21.62 -16.74 3.51
CA LEU A 559 -21.37 -15.91 4.70
C LEU A 559 -22.59 -15.07 5.12
N ILE A 560 -23.55 -14.88 4.22
CA ILE A 560 -24.86 -14.30 4.54
C ILE A 560 -25.72 -15.32 5.31
N ARG A 561 -25.62 -16.61 4.97
CA ARG A 561 -26.33 -17.68 5.68
C ARG A 561 -25.62 -18.11 6.98
N GLY A 562 -24.34 -17.76 7.14
CA GLY A 562 -23.54 -18.01 8.35
C GLY A 562 -22.93 -19.41 8.37
N LEU A 563 -22.36 -19.84 7.24
CA LEU A 563 -21.99 -21.23 6.95
C LEU A 563 -20.48 -21.38 6.80
#